data_AF-A0A9X9QNB6-F1
#
_entry.id   AF-A0A9X9QNB6-F1
#
_cell.length_a   1.000
_cell.length_b   1.000
_cell.length_c   1.000
_cell.angle_alpha   90.00
_cell.angle_beta   90.00
_cell.angle_gamma   90.00
#
_symmetry.space_group_name_H-M   'P 1'
#
loop_
_entity.id
_entity.type
_entity.pdbx_description
1 polymer ?
#
loop_
_entity_poly.entity_id
_entity_poly.type
_entity_poly.pdbx_seq_one_letter_code
_entity_poly.pdbx_strand_id
1 'polypeptide(L)'
;MKKNNKTYEFLNYNKQMFSELSIVRNSSAHGNPFIPLILDDSYSPSFLFDLNSVWPSHNSGNNVEKEWELFETIRFSTRMLYKDGIAVVNLGSPLLTALYMTKYILINPARRSFFSFLFIISCYFRVVDDSEKESFNKDMYRFMAIPDYEGNLDDFIFQKYPRDNSVMKQIFFFTYILFSNEFWMSLPITYDKNFKK
;
A
#
# COMPACT_ATOMS: atom_id res chain seq x y z
N MET A 1 13.94 -10.87 27.45
CA MET A 1 12.46 -10.79 27.37
C MET A 1 11.88 -9.79 26.33
N LYS A 2 12.67 -8.98 25.61
CA LYS A 2 12.15 -7.99 24.61
C LYS A 2 11.75 -8.56 23.23
N LYS A 3 12.33 -9.70 22.79
CA LYS A 3 12.14 -10.24 21.43
C LYS A 3 10.70 -10.75 21.18
N ASN A 4 10.08 -11.37 22.18
CA ASN A 4 8.69 -11.84 22.10
C ASN A 4 7.68 -10.72 21.88
N ASN A 5 7.93 -9.52 22.41
CA ASN A 5 7.02 -8.38 22.25
C ASN A 5 7.04 -7.83 20.81
N LYS A 6 8.23 -7.71 20.21
CA LYS A 6 8.38 -7.26 18.81
C LYS A 6 7.73 -8.22 17.81
N THR A 7 7.94 -9.52 17.98
CA THR A 7 7.32 -10.53 17.11
C THR A 7 5.80 -10.52 17.24
N TYR A 8 5.28 -10.40 18.46
CA TYR A 8 3.84 -10.29 18.69
C TYR A 8 3.24 -9.04 18.04
N GLU A 9 3.89 -7.89 18.21
CA GLU A 9 3.50 -6.62 17.59
C GLU A 9 3.46 -6.74 16.05
N PHE A 10 4.53 -7.28 15.45
CA PHE A 10 4.58 -7.56 14.02
C PHE A 10 3.44 -8.48 13.55
N LEU A 11 3.22 -9.61 14.23
CA LEU A 11 2.16 -10.56 13.86
C LEU A 11 0.77 -9.92 13.97
N ASN A 12 0.55 -9.09 14.99
CA ASN A 12 -0.74 -8.45 15.22
C ASN A 12 -1.09 -7.45 14.11
N TYR A 13 -0.12 -6.65 13.66
CA TYR A 13 -0.32 -5.75 12.52
C TYR A 13 -0.55 -6.49 11.20
N ASN A 14 0.04 -7.68 11.04
CA ASN A 14 0.12 -8.36 9.74
C ASN A 14 -0.82 -9.56 9.58
N LYS A 15 -1.55 -9.97 10.63
CA LYS A 15 -2.38 -11.19 10.63
C LYS A 15 -3.31 -11.29 9.41
N GLN A 16 -3.98 -10.19 9.04
CA GLN A 16 -4.85 -10.15 7.86
C GLN A 16 -4.04 -10.01 6.55
N MET A 17 -2.90 -9.31 6.59
CA MET A 17 -2.10 -9.05 5.39
C MET A 17 -1.46 -10.32 4.84
N PHE A 18 -1.15 -11.30 5.69
CA PHE A 18 -0.61 -12.58 5.23
C PHE A 18 -1.57 -13.35 4.31
N SER A 19 -2.89 -13.29 4.54
CA SER A 19 -3.86 -13.97 3.66
C SER A 19 -3.94 -13.34 2.27
N GLU A 20 -3.50 -12.09 2.12
CA GLU A 20 -3.56 -11.35 0.86
C GLU A 20 -2.35 -11.63 -0.04
N LEU A 21 -1.31 -12.31 0.46
CA LEU A 21 -0.09 -12.61 -0.31
C LEU A 21 -0.26 -13.67 -1.39
N SER A 22 -1.43 -14.31 -1.49
CA SER A 22 -1.67 -15.42 -2.41
C SER A 22 -1.35 -15.06 -3.86
N ILE A 23 -1.74 -13.87 -4.32
CA ILE A 23 -1.54 -13.44 -5.71
C ILE A 23 -0.06 -13.15 -5.99
N VAL A 24 0.60 -12.31 -5.17
CA VAL A 24 2.05 -12.05 -5.31
C VAL A 24 2.84 -13.35 -5.29
N ARG A 25 2.54 -14.26 -4.36
CA ARG A 25 3.20 -15.57 -4.24
C ARG A 25 3.01 -16.41 -5.49
N ASN A 26 1.77 -16.54 -5.97
CA ASN A 26 1.46 -17.35 -7.15
C ASN A 26 2.10 -16.76 -8.42
N SER A 27 2.04 -15.44 -8.61
CA SER A 27 2.71 -14.78 -9.73
C SER A 27 4.22 -14.98 -9.70
N SER A 28 4.83 -14.88 -8.51
CA SER A 28 6.27 -15.12 -8.34
C SER A 28 6.66 -16.58 -8.58
N ALA A 29 5.84 -17.54 -8.13
CA ALA A 29 6.11 -18.97 -8.27
C ALA A 29 5.97 -19.47 -9.73
N HIS A 30 5.06 -18.86 -10.50
CA HIS A 30 4.78 -19.27 -11.87
C HIS A 30 5.40 -18.36 -12.94
N GLY A 31 6.06 -17.27 -12.54
CA GLY A 31 6.63 -16.29 -13.47
C GLY A 31 5.59 -15.45 -14.21
N ASN A 32 4.37 -15.33 -13.67
CA ASN A 32 3.32 -14.53 -14.30
C ASN A 32 3.64 -13.03 -14.17
N PRO A 33 3.40 -12.22 -15.22
CA PRO A 33 3.65 -10.79 -15.17
C PRO A 33 2.75 -10.13 -14.12
N PHE A 34 3.34 -9.65 -13.03
CA PHE A 34 2.59 -9.12 -11.88
C PHE A 34 2.28 -7.62 -11.99
N ILE A 35 3.22 -6.81 -12.49
CA ILE A 35 3.02 -5.36 -12.66
C ILE A 35 1.77 -5.03 -13.48
N PRO A 36 1.49 -5.69 -14.63
CA PRO A 36 0.25 -5.44 -15.36
C PRO A 36 -1.00 -5.68 -14.53
N LEU A 37 -1.04 -6.74 -13.70
CA LEU A 37 -2.21 -7.04 -12.85
C LEU A 37 -2.46 -5.98 -11.78
N ILE A 38 -1.38 -5.44 -11.21
CA ILE A 38 -1.44 -4.33 -10.25
C ILE A 38 -1.98 -3.07 -10.93
N LEU A 39 -1.51 -2.76 -12.14
CA LEU A 39 -1.87 -1.55 -12.87
C LEU A 39 -3.17 -1.67 -13.66
N ASP A 40 -3.77 -2.85 -13.73
CA ASP A 40 -5.00 -3.08 -14.45
C ASP A 40 -6.20 -2.59 -13.62
N ASP A 41 -6.88 -1.55 -14.12
CA ASP A 41 -8.12 -1.06 -13.55
C ASP A 41 -9.35 -1.91 -13.89
N SER A 42 -9.21 -2.82 -14.85
CA SER A 42 -10.24 -3.77 -15.29
C SER A 42 -10.09 -5.18 -14.69
N TYR A 43 -8.96 -5.50 -14.04
CA TYR A 43 -8.73 -6.81 -13.43
C TYR A 43 -9.60 -7.02 -12.18
N SER A 44 -10.78 -7.59 -12.37
CA SER A 44 -11.48 -8.34 -11.33
C SER A 44 -12.19 -9.54 -11.93
N PRO A 45 -11.72 -10.77 -11.63
CA PRO A 45 -12.33 -11.95 -12.19
C PRO A 45 -13.75 -12.27 -11.67
N SER A 46 -14.29 -11.62 -10.62
CA SER A 46 -15.55 -12.10 -10.04
C SER A 46 -16.31 -11.22 -9.02
N PHE A 47 -15.93 -9.96 -8.75
CA PHE A 47 -16.65 -9.09 -7.78
C PHE A 47 -17.17 -7.77 -8.38
N LEU A 48 -17.00 -7.54 -9.69
CA LEU A 48 -16.99 -6.20 -10.29
C LEU A 48 -18.31 -5.66 -10.87
N PHE A 49 -19.46 -6.34 -10.78
CA PHE A 49 -20.67 -5.71 -11.32
C PHE A 49 -21.08 -4.46 -10.52
N ASP A 50 -20.84 -4.45 -9.21
CA ASP A 50 -21.15 -3.30 -8.34
C ASP A 50 -19.97 -2.34 -8.13
N LEU A 51 -18.77 -2.69 -8.61
CA LEU A 51 -17.53 -1.98 -8.31
C LEU A 51 -16.78 -1.48 -9.56
N ASN A 52 -17.38 -1.61 -10.76
CA ASN A 52 -16.86 -1.05 -12.04
C ASN A 52 -16.74 0.49 -12.04
N SER A 53 -17.17 1.14 -10.97
CA SER A 53 -17.00 2.56 -10.73
C SER A 53 -16.25 2.74 -9.41
N VAL A 54 -15.30 3.67 -9.36
CA VAL A 54 -14.68 4.11 -8.09
C VAL A 54 -15.73 4.71 -7.12
N TRP A 55 -16.94 4.92 -7.64
CA TRP A 55 -18.19 5.23 -6.96
C TRP A 55 -19.17 4.07 -7.11
N PRO A 56 -18.98 2.96 -6.39
CA PRO A 56 -19.92 1.86 -6.48
C PRO A 56 -21.29 2.30 -5.93
N SER A 57 -22.31 2.26 -6.77
CA SER A 57 -23.70 2.21 -6.31
C SER A 57 -23.83 0.97 -5.45
N HIS A 58 -24.01 1.15 -4.15
CA HIS A 58 -24.04 0.08 -3.15
C HIS A 58 -25.04 -1.03 -3.52
N ASN A 59 -24.55 -2.17 -4.01
CA ASN A 59 -25.38 -3.33 -4.26
C ASN A 59 -24.71 -4.69 -3.92
N SER A 60 -23.41 -4.73 -3.58
CA SER A 60 -22.68 -6.01 -3.42
C SER A 60 -22.80 -6.67 -2.04
N GLY A 61 -23.49 -6.04 -1.09
CA GLY A 61 -23.71 -6.59 0.27
C GLY A 61 -22.48 -6.69 1.18
N ASN A 62 -21.26 -6.69 0.64
CA ASN A 62 -20.00 -6.75 1.40
C ASN A 62 -19.45 -5.36 1.70
N ASN A 63 -19.15 -5.10 2.96
CA ASN A 63 -18.68 -3.80 3.43
C ASN A 63 -17.17 -3.84 3.63
N VAL A 64 -16.42 -3.41 2.60
CA VAL A 64 -14.95 -3.33 2.61
C VAL A 64 -14.41 -2.51 3.80
N GLU A 65 -15.19 -1.54 4.31
CA GLU A 65 -14.81 -0.76 5.50
C GLU A 65 -14.75 -1.60 6.77
N LYS A 66 -15.59 -2.64 6.87
CA LYS A 66 -15.63 -3.57 8.00
C LYS A 66 -14.71 -4.77 7.80
N GLU A 67 -14.49 -5.15 6.55
CA GLU A 67 -13.73 -6.35 6.20
C GLU A 67 -12.22 -6.13 6.24
N TRP A 68 -11.73 -4.89 6.17
CA TRP A 68 -10.31 -4.61 6.04
C TRP A 68 -9.75 -3.73 7.17
N GLU A 69 -8.79 -4.29 7.93
CA GLU A 69 -8.21 -3.64 9.11
C GLU A 69 -7.44 -2.35 8.77
N LEU A 70 -6.87 -2.26 7.57
CA LEU A 70 -6.17 -1.05 7.11
C LEU A 70 -7.08 0.00 6.48
N PHE A 71 -8.39 -0.26 6.33
CA PHE A 71 -9.30 0.66 5.64
C PHE A 71 -9.26 2.08 6.23
N GLU A 72 -9.50 2.20 7.53
CA GLU A 72 -9.53 3.50 8.20
C GLU A 72 -8.15 4.14 8.32
N THR A 73 -7.08 3.34 8.48
CA THR A 73 -5.69 3.83 8.45
C THR A 73 -5.36 4.46 7.10
N ILE A 74 -5.64 3.78 5.98
CA ILE A 74 -5.41 4.30 4.62
C ILE A 74 -6.22 5.58 4.40
N ARG A 75 -7.51 5.54 4.76
CA ARG A 75 -8.43 6.67 4.60
C ARG A 75 -7.99 7.88 5.41
N PHE A 76 -7.69 7.69 6.69
CA PHE A 76 -7.25 8.76 7.58
C PHE A 76 -5.94 9.39 7.09
N SER A 77 -4.97 8.56 6.72
CA SER A 77 -3.64 9.02 6.31
C SER A 77 -3.69 9.80 5.02
N THR A 78 -4.43 9.29 4.02
CA THR A 78 -4.67 10.01 2.77
C THR A 78 -5.31 11.37 3.02
N ARG A 79 -6.26 11.44 3.96
CA ARG A 79 -6.92 12.69 4.33
C ARG A 79 -5.96 13.70 4.97
N MET A 80 -5.02 13.24 5.81
CA MET A 80 -4.01 14.12 6.43
C MET A 80 -3.01 14.59 5.37
N LEU A 81 -2.46 13.68 4.58
CA LEU A 81 -1.53 14.00 3.50
C LEU A 81 -2.13 14.97 2.47
N TYR A 82 -3.42 14.88 2.19
CA TYR A 82 -4.12 15.86 1.36
C TYR A 82 -4.11 17.25 2.00
N LYS A 83 -4.42 17.35 3.30
CA LYS A 83 -4.45 18.64 4.01
C LYS A 83 -3.08 19.29 4.04
N ASP A 84 -2.02 18.48 4.08
CA ASP A 84 -0.63 18.95 4.07
C ASP A 84 -0.12 19.26 2.66
N GLY A 85 -0.94 19.06 1.61
CA GLY A 85 -0.56 19.31 0.22
C GLY A 85 0.40 18.27 -0.38
N ILE A 86 0.51 17.10 0.25
CA ILE A 86 1.44 16.02 -0.10
C ILE A 86 0.75 14.90 -0.89
N ALA A 87 -0.59 14.82 -0.83
CA ALA A 87 -1.33 13.78 -1.54
C ALA A 87 -1.05 13.79 -3.04
N VAL A 88 -0.76 12.61 -3.59
CA VAL A 88 -0.48 12.40 -5.02
C VAL A 88 -1.72 12.67 -5.91
N VAL A 89 -2.91 12.69 -5.29
CA VAL A 89 -4.19 12.94 -5.97
C VAL A 89 -4.95 14.04 -5.27
N ASN A 90 -5.59 14.90 -6.05
CA ASN A 90 -6.53 15.88 -5.55
C ASN A 90 -7.86 15.79 -6.32
N LEU A 91 -8.89 15.23 -5.68
CA LEU A 91 -10.25 15.15 -6.23
C LEU A 91 -11.16 16.28 -5.73
N GLY A 92 -10.60 17.41 -5.29
CA GLY A 92 -11.34 18.59 -4.84
C GLY A 92 -11.79 18.54 -3.38
N SER A 93 -11.73 17.39 -2.70
CA SER A 93 -11.88 17.35 -1.24
C SER A 93 -11.02 16.27 -0.56
N PRO A 94 -10.58 16.50 0.70
CA PRO A 94 -9.83 15.52 1.47
C PRO A 94 -10.61 14.21 1.68
N LEU A 95 -11.92 14.31 1.93
CA LEU A 95 -12.79 13.15 2.18
C LEU A 95 -12.95 12.30 0.93
N LEU A 96 -13.18 12.94 -0.22
CA LEU A 96 -13.29 12.26 -1.49
C LEU A 96 -11.97 11.59 -1.87
N THR A 97 -10.86 12.32 -1.82
CA THR A 97 -9.55 11.78 -2.14
C THR A 97 -9.22 10.56 -1.27
N ALA A 98 -9.49 10.64 0.03
CA ALA A 98 -9.28 9.52 0.95
C ALA A 98 -10.13 8.29 0.60
N LEU A 99 -11.41 8.48 0.32
CA LEU A 99 -12.30 7.38 -0.04
C LEU A 99 -11.88 6.73 -1.36
N TYR A 100 -11.55 7.55 -2.35
CA TYR A 100 -11.05 7.10 -3.66
C TYR A 100 -9.80 6.24 -3.48
N MET A 101 -8.77 6.74 -2.79
CA MET A 101 -7.50 6.02 -2.65
C MET A 101 -7.67 4.70 -1.91
N THR A 102 -8.47 4.70 -0.83
CA THR A 102 -8.74 3.48 -0.06
C THR A 102 -9.40 2.42 -0.94
N LYS A 103 -10.42 2.79 -1.71
CA LYS A 103 -11.10 1.89 -2.64
C LYS A 103 -10.20 1.45 -3.79
N TYR A 104 -9.41 2.37 -4.34
CA TYR A 104 -8.47 2.08 -5.41
C TYR A 104 -7.47 1.00 -4.99
N ILE A 105 -6.96 1.03 -3.76
CA ILE A 105 -6.06 -0.02 -3.27
C ILE A 105 -6.81 -1.35 -3.05
N LEU A 106 -7.96 -1.31 -2.38
CA LEU A 106 -8.58 -2.52 -1.81
C LEU A 106 -9.51 -3.29 -2.77
N ILE A 107 -9.99 -2.67 -3.85
CA ILE A 107 -10.91 -3.32 -4.80
C ILE A 107 -10.17 -4.27 -5.75
N ASN A 108 -8.99 -3.87 -6.26
CA ASN A 108 -8.19 -4.74 -7.12
C ASN A 108 -7.39 -5.73 -6.25
N PRO A 109 -7.61 -7.05 -6.38
CA PRO A 109 -6.94 -8.05 -5.56
C PRO A 109 -5.41 -8.05 -5.71
N ALA A 110 -4.88 -7.78 -6.92
CA ALA A 110 -3.44 -7.71 -7.16
C ALA A 110 -2.80 -6.47 -6.52
N ARG A 111 -3.43 -5.30 -6.62
CA ARG A 111 -2.99 -4.08 -5.89
C ARG A 111 -2.99 -4.30 -4.40
N ARG A 112 -4.07 -4.87 -3.90
CA ARG A 112 -4.23 -5.18 -2.48
C ARG A 112 -3.16 -6.15 -1.99
N SER A 113 -2.91 -7.22 -2.74
CA SER A 113 -1.83 -8.18 -2.48
C SER A 113 -0.45 -7.52 -2.45
N PHE A 114 -0.17 -6.63 -3.41
CA PHE A 114 1.09 -5.89 -3.45
C PHE A 114 1.23 -4.88 -2.30
N PHE A 115 0.17 -4.16 -1.98
CA PHE A 115 0.14 -3.22 -0.85
C PHE A 115 0.36 -3.96 0.48
N SER A 116 -0.29 -5.10 0.68
CA SER A 116 -0.07 -5.98 1.84
C SER A 116 1.37 -6.47 1.91
N PHE A 117 1.97 -6.87 0.80
CA PHE A 117 3.38 -7.27 0.74
C PHE A 117 4.30 -6.15 1.23
N LEU A 118 4.16 -4.94 0.68
CA LEU A 118 4.97 -3.80 1.10
C LEU A 118 4.73 -3.42 2.55
N PHE A 119 3.49 -3.48 3.02
CA PHE A 119 3.14 -3.21 4.41
C PHE A 119 3.83 -4.19 5.36
N ILE A 120 3.80 -5.50 5.05
CA ILE A 120 4.45 -6.54 5.87
C ILE A 120 5.95 -6.27 5.96
N ILE A 121 6.62 -6.03 4.85
CA ILE A 121 8.06 -5.76 4.84
C ILE A 121 8.38 -4.46 5.58
N SER A 122 7.59 -3.41 5.38
CA SER A 122 7.76 -2.13 6.10
C SER A 122 7.57 -2.29 7.61
N CYS A 123 6.59 -3.10 8.02
CA CYS A 123 6.33 -3.42 9.41
C CYS A 123 7.48 -4.23 10.03
N TYR A 124 8.03 -5.19 9.27
CA TYR A 124 9.20 -5.96 9.68
C TYR A 124 10.39 -5.04 9.97
N PHE A 125 10.72 -4.14 9.03
CA PHE A 125 11.80 -3.18 9.24
C PHE A 125 11.54 -2.25 10.43
N ARG A 126 10.30 -1.80 10.64
CA ARG A 126 9.98 -0.90 11.76
C ARG A 126 10.05 -1.57 13.13
N VAL A 127 9.63 -2.82 13.25
CA VAL A 127 9.39 -3.46 14.56
C VAL A 127 10.43 -4.52 14.87
N VAL A 128 10.84 -5.32 13.87
CA VAL A 128 11.68 -6.50 14.05
C VAL A 128 13.15 -6.14 13.88
N ASP A 129 13.57 -5.84 12.65
CA ASP A 129 14.97 -5.68 12.23
C ASP A 129 15.03 -4.89 10.91
N ASP A 130 15.82 -3.81 10.85
CA ASP A 130 16.00 -2.94 9.68
C ASP A 130 17.36 -3.09 8.98
N SER A 131 18.18 -4.06 9.36
CA SER A 131 19.52 -4.27 8.79
C SER A 131 19.54 -4.45 7.27
N GLU A 132 18.51 -5.08 6.70
CA GLU A 132 18.37 -5.33 5.26
C GLU A 132 17.55 -4.26 4.52
N LYS A 133 17.09 -3.21 5.23
CA LYS A 133 16.18 -2.19 4.67
C LYS A 133 16.80 -1.45 3.48
N GLU A 134 18.07 -1.10 3.55
CA GLU A 134 18.76 -0.37 2.49
C GLU A 134 18.91 -1.23 1.22
N SER A 135 19.32 -2.48 1.38
CA SER A 135 19.42 -3.47 0.31
C SER A 135 18.07 -3.70 -0.38
N PHE A 136 17.02 -3.90 0.43
CA PHE A 136 15.65 -4.02 -0.07
C PHE A 136 15.20 -2.77 -0.83
N ASN A 137 15.41 -1.58 -0.28
CA ASN A 137 15.03 -0.33 -0.94
C ASN A 137 15.74 -0.17 -2.28
N LYS A 138 17.04 -0.51 -2.36
CA LYS A 138 17.80 -0.46 -3.60
C LYS A 138 17.24 -1.38 -4.68
N ASP A 139 16.82 -2.59 -4.33
CA ASP A 139 16.23 -3.53 -5.28
C ASP A 139 14.82 -3.10 -5.71
N MET A 140 14.00 -2.64 -4.77
CA MET A 140 12.65 -2.13 -5.04
C MET A 140 12.66 -0.85 -5.89
N TYR A 141 13.67 0.00 -5.73
CA TYR A 141 13.81 1.24 -6.48
C TYR A 141 13.96 1.04 -7.99
N ARG A 142 14.32 -0.17 -8.44
CA ARG A 142 14.39 -0.53 -9.86
C ARG A 142 13.03 -0.51 -10.56
N PHE A 143 11.93 -0.58 -9.81
CA PHE A 143 10.58 -0.63 -10.39
C PHE A 143 9.51 0.20 -9.68
N MET A 144 9.75 0.70 -8.46
CA MET A 144 8.86 1.66 -7.80
C MET A 144 9.63 2.78 -7.13
N ALA A 145 9.04 3.98 -7.07
CA ALA A 145 9.66 5.09 -6.35
C ALA A 145 9.64 4.82 -4.85
N ILE A 146 10.75 5.10 -4.18
CA ILE A 146 10.87 5.09 -2.72
C ILE A 146 11.27 6.51 -2.30
N PRO A 147 10.47 7.18 -1.46
CA PRO A 147 10.83 8.50 -0.94
C PRO A 147 12.20 8.47 -0.25
N ASP A 148 12.93 9.57 -0.39
CA ASP A 148 14.26 9.78 0.22
C ASP A 148 15.35 8.80 -0.25
N TYR A 149 15.09 7.99 -1.28
CA TYR A 149 16.10 7.17 -1.93
C TYR A 149 16.56 7.81 -3.23
N GLU A 150 17.83 8.22 -3.26
CA GLU A 150 18.49 8.77 -4.44
C GLU A 150 19.28 7.66 -5.14
N GLY A 151 18.72 7.11 -6.21
CA GLY A 151 19.43 6.20 -7.11
C GLY A 151 19.61 6.83 -8.49
N ASN A 152 20.60 6.38 -9.26
CA ASN A 152 20.66 6.76 -10.67
C ASN A 152 19.48 6.11 -11.40
N LEU A 153 18.48 6.94 -11.70
CA LEU A 153 17.20 6.53 -12.23
C LEU A 153 17.22 6.36 -13.76
N ASP A 154 18.19 6.97 -14.43
CA ASP A 154 18.21 7.12 -15.89
C ASP A 154 18.28 5.80 -16.66
N ASP A 155 18.50 4.67 -15.99
CA ASP A 155 18.62 3.36 -16.64
C ASP A 155 17.34 2.51 -16.58
N PHE A 156 16.29 2.91 -15.85
CA PHE A 156 15.12 2.05 -15.64
C PHE A 156 13.95 2.32 -16.60
N ILE A 157 13.54 1.29 -17.33
CA ILE A 157 12.42 1.37 -18.29
C ILE A 157 11.09 1.77 -17.64
N PHE A 158 10.85 1.34 -16.39
CA PHE A 158 9.64 1.64 -15.63
C PHE A 158 9.52 3.09 -15.17
N GLN A 159 10.62 3.84 -15.18
CA GLN A 159 10.59 5.28 -14.92
C GLN A 159 10.23 6.08 -16.19
N LYS A 160 10.61 5.56 -17.36
CA LYS A 160 10.46 6.26 -18.64
C LYS A 160 9.15 5.96 -19.36
N TYR A 161 8.56 4.79 -19.10
CA TYR A 161 7.37 4.32 -19.82
C TYR A 161 6.18 4.02 -18.92
N PRO A 162 4.96 4.41 -19.34
CA PRO A 162 4.67 5.33 -20.45
C PRO A 162 5.14 6.78 -20.16
N ARG A 163 5.36 7.58 -21.23
CA ARG A 163 6.10 8.88 -21.18
C ARG A 163 5.52 9.96 -20.24
N ASP A 164 4.24 9.87 -19.88
CA ASP A 164 3.58 10.87 -19.02
C ASP A 164 3.18 10.30 -17.65
N ASN A 165 2.97 9.00 -17.57
CA ASN A 165 2.49 8.31 -16.37
C ASN A 165 3.26 7.00 -16.19
N SER A 166 4.56 7.10 -15.89
CA SER A 166 5.43 5.93 -15.86
C SER A 166 4.97 4.87 -14.86
N VAL A 167 5.35 3.61 -15.09
CA VAL A 167 5.02 2.49 -14.18
C VAL A 167 5.41 2.82 -12.74
N MET A 168 6.58 3.45 -12.52
CA MET A 168 6.99 3.88 -11.18
C MET A 168 6.03 4.90 -10.57
N LYS A 169 5.56 5.90 -11.35
CA LYS A 169 4.58 6.89 -10.87
C LYS A 169 3.25 6.22 -10.54
N GLN A 170 2.79 5.31 -11.40
CA GLN A 170 1.54 4.57 -11.19
C GLN A 170 1.60 3.66 -9.95
N ILE A 171 2.73 3.01 -9.69
CA ILE A 171 2.92 2.22 -8.47
C ILE A 171 3.00 3.13 -7.24
N PHE A 172 3.74 4.23 -7.35
CA PHE A 172 3.88 5.20 -6.26
C PHE A 172 2.53 5.79 -5.84
N PHE A 173 1.66 6.05 -6.81
CA PHE A 173 0.31 6.59 -6.63
C PHE A 173 -0.49 5.94 -5.50
N PHE A 174 -0.39 4.62 -5.33
CA PHE A 174 -1.15 3.89 -4.31
C PHE A 174 -0.27 3.30 -3.20
N THR A 175 1.06 3.50 -3.25
CA THR A 175 2.00 3.01 -2.22
C THR A 175 2.60 4.13 -1.37
N TYR A 176 2.54 5.39 -1.82
CA TYR A 176 3.16 6.54 -1.14
C TYR A 176 2.79 6.66 0.35
N ILE A 177 1.54 6.32 0.70
CA ILE A 177 1.05 6.39 2.07
C ILE A 177 1.86 5.51 3.04
N LEU A 178 2.42 4.39 2.58
CA LEU A 178 3.24 3.50 3.41
C LEU A 178 4.55 4.16 3.87
N PHE A 179 5.00 5.20 3.18
CA PHE A 179 6.20 5.95 3.54
C PHE A 179 5.91 7.16 4.43
N SER A 180 4.63 7.49 4.63
CA SER A 180 4.20 8.62 5.46
C SER A 180 4.18 8.28 6.95
N ASN A 181 4.46 9.26 7.82
CA ASN A 181 4.33 9.05 9.26
C ASN A 181 2.86 8.94 9.68
N GLU A 182 1.96 9.64 8.98
CA GLU A 182 0.51 9.67 9.19
C GLU A 182 -0.08 8.25 9.14
N PHE A 183 0.42 7.43 8.23
CA PHE A 183 0.04 6.02 8.11
C PHE A 183 0.40 5.21 9.35
N TRP A 184 1.65 5.29 9.80
CA TRP A 184 2.09 4.50 10.94
C TRP A 184 1.52 4.99 12.27
N MET A 185 1.22 6.28 12.40
CA MET A 185 0.54 6.85 13.56
C MET A 185 -0.96 6.50 13.63
N SER A 186 -1.58 6.13 12.51
CA SER A 186 -3.01 5.80 12.44
C SER A 186 -3.30 4.31 12.44
N LEU A 187 -2.28 3.46 12.62
CA LEU A 187 -2.49 2.02 12.76
C LEU A 187 -3.23 1.71 14.07
N PRO A 188 -4.19 0.76 14.07
CA PRO A 188 -5.09 0.55 15.22
C PRO A 188 -4.44 0.10 16.54
N ILE A 189 -3.10 0.00 16.66
CA ILE A 189 -2.42 -0.30 17.92
C ILE A 189 -1.16 0.54 18.04
N THR A 190 -1.31 1.82 18.35
CA THR A 190 -0.26 2.62 18.98
C THR A 190 -0.76 3.18 20.30
N TYR A 191 -0.90 2.30 21.29
CA TYR A 191 -0.81 2.69 22.69
C TYR A 191 0.19 1.76 23.38
N ASP A 192 1.45 2.17 23.35
CA ASP A 192 2.19 2.60 24.54
C ASP A 192 3.67 2.25 24.40
N LYS A 193 4.50 3.29 24.32
CA LYS A 193 5.93 3.26 24.65
C LYS A 193 6.39 4.71 24.83
N ASN A 194 6.08 5.26 26.01
CA ASN A 194 6.91 6.27 26.67
C ASN A 194 7.41 7.43 25.78
N PHE A 195 6.52 8.36 25.41
CA PHE A 195 6.95 9.73 25.13
C PHE A 195 7.27 10.40 26.47
N LYS A 196 8.48 10.15 26.99
CA LYS A 196 9.07 11.09 27.93
C LYS A 196 9.57 12.27 27.12
N LYS A 197 8.93 13.43 27.36
CA LYS A 197 9.48 14.75 27.06
C LYS A 197 10.86 14.91 27.70
#